data_AF-A0A2V7PU90-F1
#
_entry.id   AF-A0A2V7PU90-F1
#
_cell.length_a   1.000
_cell.length_b   1.000
_cell.length_c   1.000
_cell.angle_alpha   90.00
_cell.angle_beta   90.00
_cell.angle_gamma   90.00
#
_symmetry.space_group_name_H-M   'P 1'
#
loop_
_entity.id
_entity.type
_entity.pdbx_description
1 polymer ?
#
loop_
_entity_poly.entity_id
_entity_poly.type
_entity_poly.pdbx_seq_one_letter_code
_entity_poly.pdbx_strand_id
1 'polypeptide(L)'
;MLENPEYGGDGTKVGDCDKRSQPVLSFPAHWAPDATLFYTGAQFPDPYRGGVLIAFHGSWNRAPAPQEGYRVVFAPFKDGKPVGTWET
;
A
#
# COMPACT_ATOMS: atom_id res chain seq x y z
N MET A 1 14.12 -8.28 7.88
CA MET A 1 14.15 -8.76 6.47
C MET A 1 15.61 -9.06 6.15
N LEU A 2 15.89 -10.14 5.43
CA LEU A 2 17.26 -10.44 5.00
C LEU A 2 17.68 -9.46 3.90
N GLU A 3 18.96 -9.17 3.80
CA GLU A 3 19.48 -8.38 2.69
C GLU A 3 19.42 -9.20 1.41
N ASN A 4 18.95 -8.59 0.32
CA ASN A 4 18.84 -9.32 -0.95
C ASN A 4 20.26 -9.60 -1.52
N PRO A 5 20.46 -10.72 -2.22
CA PRO A 5 21.74 -11.05 -2.83
C PRO A 5 22.26 -9.98 -3.79
N GLU A 6 21.38 -9.27 -4.50
CA GLU A 6 21.79 -8.16 -5.39
C GLU A 6 22.49 -7.02 -4.64
N TYR A 7 22.31 -6.93 -3.32
CA TYR A 7 22.95 -5.96 -2.43
C TYR A 7 23.98 -6.60 -1.49
N GLY A 8 24.47 -7.81 -1.81
CA GLY A 8 25.50 -8.50 -1.04
C GLY A 8 24.97 -9.28 0.17
N GLY A 9 23.69 -9.65 0.16
CA GLY A 9 23.14 -10.60 1.12
C GLY A 9 23.65 -12.03 0.88
N ASP A 10 23.86 -12.78 1.96
CA ASP A 10 24.38 -14.15 1.95
C ASP A 10 23.36 -15.20 2.44
N GLY A 11 22.09 -14.81 2.54
CA GLY A 11 21.02 -15.66 3.10
C GLY A 11 20.95 -15.66 4.63
N THR A 12 21.87 -15.00 5.33
CA THR A 12 21.84 -14.84 6.79
C THR A 12 21.94 -13.37 7.24
N LYS A 13 22.57 -12.53 6.43
CA LYS A 13 22.73 -11.10 6.67
C LYS A 13 21.37 -10.40 6.76
N VAL A 14 21.12 -9.74 7.88
CA VAL A 14 19.92 -8.92 8.11
C VAL A 14 20.13 -7.57 7.44
N GLY A 15 19.15 -7.13 6.65
CA GLY A 15 19.17 -5.80 6.03
C GLY A 15 18.90 -4.70 7.05
N ASP A 16 19.41 -3.50 6.76
CA ASP A 16 19.27 -2.25 7.55
C ASP A 16 17.84 -1.68 7.55
N CYS A 17 16.83 -2.49 7.90
CA CYS A 17 15.42 -2.13 7.80
C CYS A 17 15.02 -0.99 8.74
N ASP A 18 15.67 -0.93 9.89
CA ASP A 18 15.52 0.09 10.95
C ASP A 18 16.03 1.47 10.53
N LYS A 19 16.96 1.52 9.56
CA LYS A 19 17.49 2.77 9.01
C LYS A 19 16.65 3.32 7.84
N ARG A 20 15.61 2.60 7.39
CA ARG A 20 14.74 3.02 6.28
C ARG A 20 13.43 3.61 6.79
N SER A 21 12.94 4.63 6.08
CA SER A 21 11.60 5.17 6.31
C SER A 21 10.57 4.07 6.10
N GLN A 22 9.68 3.90 7.09
CA GLN A 22 8.61 2.92 7.02
C GLN A 22 7.51 3.41 6.06
N PRO A 23 6.81 2.50 5.38
CA PRO A 23 5.65 2.87 4.57
C PRO A 23 4.57 3.49 5.45
N VAL A 24 3.88 4.51 4.93
CA VAL A 24 2.79 5.18 5.64
C VAL A 24 1.50 4.35 5.61
N LEU A 25 1.33 3.53 4.58
CA LEU A 25 0.22 2.59 4.41
C LEU A 25 0.75 1.27 3.84
N SER A 26 0.18 0.17 4.29
CA SER A 26 0.49 -1.17 3.83
C SER A 26 -0.77 -1.91 3.45
N PHE A 27 -0.67 -2.74 2.41
CA PHE A 27 -1.77 -3.54 1.89
C PHE A 27 -1.32 -5.00 1.78
N PRO A 28 -2.25 -5.96 1.68
CA PRO A 28 -1.89 -7.35 1.46
C PRO A 28 -1.02 -7.52 0.21
N ALA A 29 -0.11 -8.49 0.28
CA ALA A 29 0.83 -8.76 -0.80
C ALA A 29 0.12 -9.07 -2.13
N HIS A 30 0.76 -8.67 -3.22
CA HIS A 30 0.36 -8.92 -4.61
C HIS A 30 -0.91 -8.22 -5.11
N TRP A 31 -1.45 -7.22 -4.41
CA TRP A 31 -2.63 -6.48 -4.90
C TRP A 31 -2.35 -5.53 -6.09
N ALA A 32 -1.08 -5.24 -6.42
CA ALA A 32 -0.66 -4.44 -7.58
C ALA A 32 -1.36 -3.06 -7.68
N PRO A 33 -0.99 -2.08 -6.85
CA PRO A 33 -1.49 -0.70 -6.99
C PRO A 33 -0.92 -0.06 -8.26
N ASP A 34 -1.81 0.41 -9.14
CA ASP A 34 -1.43 1.02 -10.43
C ASP A 34 -1.54 2.55 -10.41
N ALA A 35 -2.46 3.10 -9.62
CA ALA A 35 -2.66 4.55 -9.55
C ALA A 35 -3.10 5.00 -8.16
N THR A 36 -2.73 6.23 -7.81
CA THR A 36 -3.18 6.93 -6.61
C THR A 36 -3.69 8.32 -6.98
N LEU A 37 -4.72 8.78 -6.27
CA LEU A 37 -5.30 10.11 -6.44
C LEU A 37 -5.74 10.67 -5.09
N PHE A 38 -5.16 11.79 -4.66
CA PHE A 38 -5.71 12.56 -3.55
C PHE A 38 -7.02 13.21 -3.98
N TYR A 39 -8.11 12.87 -3.29
CA TYR A 39 -9.44 13.36 -3.63
C TYR A 39 -9.66 14.76 -3.06
N THR A 40 -9.65 15.76 -3.92
CA THR A 40 -9.89 17.18 -3.59
C THR A 40 -11.26 17.68 -4.04
N GLY A 41 -12.12 16.78 -4.53
CA GLY A 41 -13.46 17.11 -5.01
C GLY A 41 -14.49 17.20 -3.88
N ALA A 42 -15.74 17.47 -4.27
CA ALA A 42 -16.88 17.57 -3.36
C ALA A 42 -18.04 16.62 -3.71
N GLN A 43 -17.93 15.86 -4.81
CA GLN A 43 -18.94 14.92 -5.29
C GLN A 43 -19.18 13.73 -4.36
N PHE A 44 -18.17 13.26 -3.64
CA PHE A 44 -18.30 12.20 -2.63
C PHE A 44 -18.62 12.79 -1.25
N PRO A 45 -19.24 11.98 -0.36
CA PRO A 45 -19.52 12.36 1.03
C PRO A 45 -18.28 12.91 1.75
N ASP A 46 -18.51 13.77 2.74
CA ASP A 46 -17.46 14.45 3.52
C ASP A 46 -16.34 13.53 4.02
N PRO A 47 -16.60 12.29 4.49
CA PRO A 47 -15.54 11.37 4.93
C PRO A 47 -14.46 11.05 3.88
N TYR A 48 -14.78 11.17 2.58
CA TYR A 48 -13.84 10.88 1.49
C TYR A 48 -12.92 12.05 1.14
N ARG A 49 -13.24 13.26 1.61
CA ARG A 49 -12.53 14.49 1.22
C ARG A 49 -11.15 14.56 1.87
N GLY A 50 -10.13 14.85 1.05
CA GLY A 50 -8.76 14.97 1.51
C GLY A 50 -8.03 13.64 1.73
N GLY A 51 -8.69 12.50 1.55
CA GLY A 51 -8.03 11.19 1.52
C GLY A 51 -7.50 10.81 0.14
N VAL A 52 -6.98 9.59 0.02
CA VAL A 52 -6.42 9.06 -1.23
C VAL A 52 -7.26 7.89 -1.74
N LEU A 53 -7.54 7.88 -3.03
CA LEU A 53 -8.08 6.74 -3.77
C LEU A 53 -6.93 5.97 -4.41
N ILE A 54 -6.95 4.66 -4.31
CA ILE A 54 -5.90 3.76 -4.80
C ILE A 54 -6.56 2.70 -5.68
N ALA A 55 -6.18 2.66 -6.95
CA ALA A 55 -6.64 1.63 -7.87
C ALA A 55 -5.69 0.44 -7.81
N PHE A 56 -6.22 -0.72 -7.44
CA PHE A 56 -5.48 -1.99 -7.44
C PHE A 56 -5.91 -2.83 -8.64
N HIS A 57 -4.92 -3.22 -9.44
CA HIS A 57 -5.11 -4.09 -10.60
C HIS A 57 -5.42 -5.53 -10.17
N GLY A 58 -4.94 -5.93 -8.99
CA GLY A 58 -5.14 -7.26 -8.44
C GLY A 58 -4.04 -8.24 -8.83
N SER A 59 -4.07 -9.38 -8.14
CA SER A 59 -2.98 -10.33 -8.17
C SER A 59 -2.98 -11.20 -9.42
N TRP A 60 -1.78 -11.66 -9.78
CA TRP A 60 -1.60 -12.80 -10.68
C TRP A 60 -0.80 -13.92 -9.98
N ASN A 61 0.21 -13.53 -9.18
CA ASN A 61 1.09 -14.44 -8.47
C ASN A 61 0.84 -14.41 -6.95
N ARG A 62 -0.23 -15.05 -6.49
CA ARG A 62 -0.59 -15.12 -5.05
C ARG A 62 -0.72 -16.55 -4.51
N ALA A 63 -0.41 -17.57 -5.31
CA ALA A 63 -0.52 -18.96 -4.90
C ALA A 63 0.40 -19.27 -3.69
N PRO A 64 -0.06 -20.09 -2.71
CA PRO A 64 -1.30 -20.85 -2.70
C PRO A 64 -2.54 -20.06 -2.20
N ALA A 65 -2.38 -18.79 -1.81
CA ALA A 65 -3.51 -17.97 -1.40
C ALA A 65 -4.42 -17.61 -2.60
N PRO A 66 -5.73 -17.35 -2.37
CA PRO A 66 -6.64 -16.93 -3.43
C PRO A 66 -6.19 -15.64 -4.13
N GLN A 67 -6.64 -15.43 -5.37
CA GLN A 67 -6.40 -14.16 -6.05
C GLN A 67 -7.23 -13.03 -5.41
N GLU A 68 -6.63 -11.86 -5.21
CA GLU A 68 -7.27 -10.70 -4.54
C GLU A 68 -6.73 -9.37 -5.10
N GLY A 69 -7.32 -8.25 -4.65
CA GLY A 69 -6.85 -6.91 -4.98
C GLY A 69 -7.59 -6.22 -6.12
N TYR A 70 -8.54 -6.85 -6.80
CA TYR A 70 -9.32 -6.24 -7.89
C TYR A 70 -10.34 -5.18 -7.38
N ARG A 71 -9.86 -4.02 -6.90
CA ARG A 71 -10.71 -3.00 -6.24
C ARG A 71 -10.10 -1.60 -6.28
N VAL A 72 -10.94 -0.60 -6.02
CA VAL A 72 -10.51 0.75 -5.64
C VAL A 72 -10.64 0.87 -4.13
N VAL A 73 -9.63 1.41 -3.48
CA VAL A 73 -9.58 1.60 -2.03
C VAL A 73 -9.52 3.08 -1.71
N PHE A 74 -10.25 3.49 -0.68
CA PHE A 74 -10.09 4.79 -0.05
C PHE A 74 -9.27 4.65 1.24
N ALA A 75 -8.27 5.51 1.42
CA ALA A 75 -7.58 5.67 2.69
C ALA A 75 -7.71 7.13 3.16
N PRO A 76 -8.21 7.38 4.39
CA PRO A 76 -8.37 8.74 4.88
C PRO A 76 -7.03 9.36 5.28
N PHE A 77 -6.87 10.65 5.02
CA PHE A 77 -5.67 11.42 5.38
C PHE A 77 -6.06 12.68 6.16
N LYS A 78 -5.19 13.06 7.09
CA LYS A 78 -5.26 14.30 7.84
C LYS A 78 -3.84 14.84 8.06
N ASP A 79 -3.63 16.13 7.77
CA ASP A 79 -2.34 16.80 7.94
C ASP A 79 -1.16 16.07 7.27
N GLY A 80 -1.40 15.52 6.08
CA GLY A 80 -0.41 14.77 5.30
C GLY A 80 -0.13 13.35 5.81
N LYS A 81 -0.88 12.86 6.80
CA LYS A 81 -0.72 11.52 7.37
C LYS A 81 -1.97 10.67 7.18
N PRO A 82 -1.84 9.36 6.91
CA PRO A 82 -2.99 8.47 6.92
C PRO A 82 -3.56 8.36 8.33
N VAL A 83 -4.89 8.29 8.43
CA VAL A 83 -5.61 8.10 9.70
C VAL A 83 -6.51 6.88 9.60
N GLY A 84 -6.58 6.09 10.68
CA GLY A 84 -7.41 4.89 10.70
C GLY A 84 -6.94 3.81 9.70
N THR A 85 -7.90 3.03 9.22
CA THR A 85 -7.69 2.01 8.19
C THR A 85 -8.20 2.52 6.84
N TRP A 86 -7.99 1.72 5.80
CA TRP A 86 -8.58 1.93 4.49
C TRP A 86 -9.88 1.13 4.32
N GLU A 87 -10.69 1.52 3.35
CA GLU A 87 -11.98 0.88 3.01
C GLU A 87 -12.16 0.71 1.49
N THR A 88 -13.11 -0.14 1.11
CA THR A 88 -13.45 -0.51 -0.28
C THR A 88 -14.95 -0.49 -0.47
#